data_AF-A0A089MD19-F1
#
_entry.id   AF-A0A089MD19-F1
#
_cell.length_a   1.000
_cell.length_b   1.000
_cell.length_c   1.000
_cell.angle_alpha   90.00
_cell.angle_beta   90.00
_cell.angle_gamma   90.00
#
_symmetry.space_group_name_H-M   'P 1'
#
loop_
_entity.id
_entity.type
_entity.pdbx_description
1 polymer ?
#
loop_
_entity_poly.entity_id
_entity_poly.type
_entity_poly.pdbx_seq_one_letter_code
_entity_poly.pdbx_strand_id
1 'polypeptide(L)'
;MISDDEVLDVIGVWEDILRDIPNEDVMQAARRLCRENNSFAPTPGEIYQACIQSGKEMTVYQIQQQEQELRMLELQEYHETEKVGPMPDHVREKLDAIFKKARVTEDES
;
A
#
# COMPACT_ATOMS: atom_id res chain seq x y z
N MET A 1 -28.42 -28.42 22.67
CA MET A 1 -29.30 -28.32 21.50
C MET A 1 -29.20 -26.87 21.09
N ILE A 2 -28.62 -26.57 19.93
CA ILE A 2 -28.54 -25.20 19.42
C ILE A 2 -29.95 -24.84 18.95
N SER A 3 -30.47 -23.69 19.37
CA SER A 3 -31.80 -23.24 18.90
C SER A 3 -31.68 -22.67 17.49
N ASP A 4 -32.75 -22.79 16.70
CA ASP A 4 -32.77 -22.21 15.34
C ASP A 4 -32.52 -20.70 15.36
N ASP A 5 -32.94 -20.02 16.43
CA ASP A 5 -32.68 -18.59 16.66
C ASP A 5 -31.18 -18.29 16.81
N GLU A 6 -30.43 -19.12 17.55
CA GLU A 6 -28.98 -18.95 17.70
C GLU A 6 -28.25 -19.10 16.36
N VAL A 7 -28.73 -20.00 15.48
CA VAL A 7 -28.16 -20.20 14.15
C VAL A 7 -28.40 -18.98 13.26
N LEU A 8 -29.62 -18.42 13.30
CA LEU A 8 -29.97 -17.23 12.53
C LEU A 8 -29.19 -16.00 12.98
N ASP A 9 -28.98 -15.84 14.28
CA ASP A 9 -28.17 -14.75 14.83
C ASP A 9 -26.72 -14.83 14.34
N VAL A 10 -26.13 -16.03 14.32
CA VAL A 10 -24.78 -16.22 13.77
C VAL A 10 -24.75 -15.89 12.28
N ILE A 11 -25.71 -16.38 11.49
CA ILE A 11 -25.78 -16.08 10.05
C ILE A 11 -25.90 -14.57 9.83
N GLY A 12 -26.71 -13.87 10.61
CA GLY A 12 -26.86 -12.41 10.51
C GLY A 12 -25.55 -11.67 10.77
N VAL A 13 -24.78 -12.09 11.79
CA VAL A 13 -23.45 -11.51 12.07
C VAL A 13 -22.48 -11.77 10.91
N TRP A 14 -22.50 -12.96 10.33
CA TRP A 14 -21.66 -13.28 9.16
C TRP A 14 -22.01 -12.44 7.96
N GLU A 15 -23.31 -12.29 7.67
CA GLU A 15 -23.81 -11.46 6.58
C GLU A 15 -23.44 -10.00 6.78
N ASP A 16 -23.57 -9.46 8.00
CA ASP A 16 -23.22 -8.08 8.32
C ASP A 16 -21.73 -7.77 8.14
N ILE A 17 -20.85 -8.70 8.55
CA ILE A 17 -19.40 -8.51 8.44
C ILE A 17 -18.93 -8.58 6.98
N LEU A 18 -19.53 -9.46 6.18
CA LEU A 18 -19.06 -9.78 4.83
C LEU A 18 -19.89 -9.13 3.71
N ARG A 19 -20.92 -8.35 4.07
CA ARG A 19 -21.91 -7.76 3.14
C ARG A 19 -21.29 -7.01 1.97
N ASP A 20 -20.21 -6.29 2.23
CA ASP A 20 -19.60 -5.37 1.27
C ASP A 20 -18.59 -6.04 0.33
N ILE A 21 -18.33 -7.35 0.51
CA ILE A 21 -17.34 -8.10 -0.27
C ILE A 21 -18.05 -9.04 -1.25
N PRO A 22 -17.62 -9.11 -2.53
CA PRO A 22 -18.14 -10.09 -3.46
C PRO A 22 -17.99 -11.53 -2.93
N ASN A 23 -19.04 -12.33 -3.05
CA ASN A 23 -19.07 -13.70 -2.50
C ASN A 23 -17.94 -14.57 -3.05
N GLU A 24 -17.55 -14.40 -4.31
CA GLU A 24 -16.41 -15.12 -4.92
C GLU A 24 -15.08 -14.82 -4.19
N ASP A 25 -14.84 -13.56 -3.81
CA ASP A 25 -13.63 -13.14 -3.10
C ASP A 25 -13.62 -13.69 -1.66
N VAL A 26 -14.78 -13.65 -0.98
CA VAL A 26 -15.00 -14.26 0.34
C VAL A 26 -14.69 -15.76 0.30
N MET A 27 -15.23 -16.46 -0.69
CA MET A 27 -15.02 -17.90 -0.88
C MET A 27 -13.56 -18.24 -1.20
N GLN A 28 -12.89 -17.43 -2.01
CA GLN A 28 -11.48 -17.61 -2.32
C GLN A 28 -10.60 -17.39 -1.08
N ALA A 29 -10.86 -16.33 -0.31
CA ALA A 29 -10.15 -16.04 0.94
C ALA A 29 -10.38 -17.13 2.00
N ALA A 30 -11.62 -17.59 2.18
CA ALA A 30 -11.92 -18.70 3.09
C ALA A 30 -11.18 -19.98 2.69
N ARG A 31 -11.17 -20.34 1.40
CA ARG A 31 -10.42 -21.50 0.89
C ARG A 31 -8.91 -21.37 1.13
N ARG A 32 -8.34 -20.18 0.97
CA ARG A 32 -6.92 -19.91 1.25
C ARG A 32 -6.63 -20.12 2.74
N LEU A 33 -7.41 -19.48 3.61
CA LEU A 33 -7.24 -19.58 5.06
C LEU A 33 -7.40 -21.01 5.58
N CYS A 34 -8.36 -21.78 5.06
CA CYS A 34 -8.51 -23.19 5.41
C CYS A 34 -7.33 -24.08 4.98
N ARG A 35 -6.53 -23.66 3.98
CA ARG A 35 -5.31 -24.39 3.58
C ARG A 35 -4.11 -24.02 4.44
N GLU A 36 -4.04 -22.76 4.87
CA GLU A 36 -2.95 -22.22 5.68
C GLU A 36 -3.11 -22.57 7.16
N ASN A 37 -4.35 -22.58 7.66
CA ASN A 37 -4.69 -22.95 9.03
C ASN A 37 -5.42 -24.30 9.07
N ASN A 38 -4.70 -25.36 9.48
CA ASN A 38 -5.25 -26.71 9.60
C ASN A 38 -5.92 -26.99 10.96
N SER A 39 -5.85 -26.07 11.92
CA SER A 39 -6.28 -26.33 13.30
C SER A 39 -7.73 -25.93 13.54
N PHE A 40 -8.16 -24.79 12.97
CA PHE A 40 -9.50 -24.24 13.18
C PHE A 40 -10.03 -23.60 11.90
N ALA A 41 -11.36 -23.63 11.74
CA ALA A 41 -12.02 -22.92 10.67
C ALA A 41 -11.83 -21.40 10.83
N PRO A 42 -11.63 -20.66 9.74
CA PRO A 42 -11.44 -19.21 9.80
C PRO A 42 -12.72 -18.51 10.26
N THR A 43 -12.54 -17.48 11.07
CA THR A 43 -13.59 -16.60 11.54
C THR A 43 -14.00 -15.59 10.45
N PRO A 44 -15.21 -15.01 10.50
CA PRO A 44 -15.63 -13.97 9.56
C PRO A 44 -14.68 -12.79 9.50
N GLY A 45 -14.12 -12.39 10.65
CA GLY A 45 -13.16 -11.30 10.75
C GLY A 45 -11.85 -11.62 10.04
N GLU A 46 -11.34 -12.85 10.16
CA GLU A 46 -10.15 -13.29 9.43
C GLU A 46 -10.39 -13.32 7.92
N ILE A 47 -11.57 -13.77 7.48
CA ILE A 47 -11.95 -13.76 6.06
C ILE A 47 -12.03 -12.32 5.54
N TYR A 48 -12.68 -11.43 6.27
CA TYR A 48 -12.78 -9.99 5.93
C TYR A 48 -11.39 -9.35 5.80
N GLN A 49 -10.52 -9.55 6.79
CA GLN A 49 -9.14 -9.06 6.75
C GLN A 49 -8.37 -9.65 5.56
N ALA A 50 -8.50 -10.94 5.32
CA ALA A 50 -7.87 -11.61 4.20
C ALA A 50 -8.34 -11.07 2.84
N CYS A 51 -9.60 -10.62 2.71
CA CYS A 51 -10.10 -9.98 1.50
C CYS A 51 -9.55 -8.56 1.32
N ILE A 52 -9.50 -7.77 2.40
CA ILE A 52 -9.00 -6.39 2.35
C ILE A 52 -7.49 -6.33 2.15
N GLN A 53 -6.74 -7.18 2.84
CA GLN A 53 -5.28 -7.26 2.72
C GLN A 53 -4.85 -7.92 1.42
N SER A 54 -5.66 -8.82 0.87
CA SER A 54 -5.51 -9.32 -0.50
C SER A 54 -5.92 -8.30 -1.55
N GLY A 55 -6.50 -7.17 -1.14
CA GLY A 55 -6.96 -6.10 -1.99
C GLY A 55 -5.82 -5.36 -2.65
N LYS A 56 -5.53 -5.77 -3.90
CA LYS A 56 -4.52 -5.27 -4.84
C LYS A 56 -3.09 -5.66 -4.46
N GLU A 57 -2.60 -6.72 -5.11
CA GLU A 57 -1.20 -6.73 -5.54
C GLU A 57 -0.92 -5.37 -6.17
N MET A 58 -0.04 -4.60 -5.53
CA MET A 58 0.33 -3.30 -6.04
C MET A 58 0.91 -3.51 -7.43
N THR A 59 0.43 -2.72 -8.39
CA THR A 59 1.04 -2.74 -9.71
C THR A 59 2.51 -2.35 -9.58
N VAL A 60 3.37 -2.84 -10.47
CA VAL A 60 4.81 -2.52 -10.48
C VAL A 60 5.06 -1.01 -10.38
N TYR A 61 4.21 -0.20 -11.01
CA TYR A 61 4.29 1.26 -10.95
C TYR A 61 4.02 1.82 -9.55
N GLN A 62 3.00 1.31 -8.85
CA GLN A 62 2.68 1.74 -7.48
C GLN A 62 3.79 1.36 -6.50
N ILE A 63 4.42 0.19 -6.69
CA ILE A 63 5.58 -0.22 -5.90
C ILE A 63 6.74 0.76 -6.13
N GLN A 64 7.06 1.06 -7.40
CA GLN A 64 8.11 2.01 -7.75
C GLN A 64 7.86 3.41 -7.20
N GLN A 65 6.60 3.86 -7.20
CA GLN A 65 6.23 5.15 -6.63
C GLN A 65 6.51 5.18 -5.12
N GLN A 66 6.07 4.17 -4.37
CA GLN A 66 6.34 4.08 -2.93
C GLN A 66 7.83 4.02 -2.60
N GLU A 67 8.60 3.27 -3.38
CA GLU A 67 10.07 3.20 -3.21
C GLU A 67 10.73 4.57 -3.42
N GLN A 68 10.25 5.36 -4.37
CA GLN A 68 10.74 6.73 -4.59
C GLN A 68 10.38 7.66 -3.44
N GLU A 69 9.15 7.59 -2.94
CA GLU A 69 8.69 8.39 -1.80
C GLU A 69 9.52 8.08 -0.54
N LEU A 70 9.77 6.79 -0.26
CA LEU A 70 10.62 6.36 0.85
C LEU A 70 12.05 6.88 0.71
N ARG A 71 12.63 6.81 -0.49
CA ARG A 71 13.99 7.31 -0.73
C ARG A 71 14.10 8.83 -0.55
N MET A 72 13.07 9.58 -0.91
CA MET A 72 13.04 11.03 -0.67
C MET A 72 12.98 11.36 0.82
N LEU A 73 12.17 10.63 1.59
CA LEU A 73 12.08 10.79 3.05
C LEU A 73 13.41 10.49 3.73
N GLU A 74 14.10 9.41 3.34
CA GLU A 74 15.42 9.05 3.86
C GLU A 74 16.45 10.16 3.59
N LEU A 75 16.44 10.72 2.37
CA LEU A 75 17.31 11.85 2.03
C LEU A 75 16.98 13.09 2.88
N GLN A 76 15.70 13.38 3.13
CA GLN A 76 15.29 14.49 4.00
C GLN A 76 15.79 14.27 5.43
N GLU A 77 15.60 13.08 5.99
CA GLU A 77 16.07 12.73 7.32
C GLU A 77 17.60 12.87 7.42
N TYR A 78 18.34 12.43 6.40
CA TYR A 78 19.78 12.63 6.31
C TYR A 78 20.16 14.12 6.35
N HIS A 79 19.43 14.96 5.60
CA HIS A 79 19.65 16.40 5.58
C HIS A 79 19.34 17.10 6.92
N GLU A 80 18.41 16.57 7.71
CA GLU A 80 18.01 17.13 9.01
C GLU A 80 18.91 16.65 10.16
N THR A 81 19.34 15.39 10.13
CA THR A 81 20.08 14.75 11.22
C THR A 81 21.59 14.90 11.11
N GLU A 82 22.12 14.91 9.88
CA GLU A 82 23.56 15.09 9.64
C GLU A 82 23.91 16.53 9.25
N LYS A 83 25.12 16.96 9.61
CA LYS A 83 25.67 18.23 9.11
C LYS A 83 26.05 18.08 7.64
N VAL A 84 25.07 18.26 6.76
CA VAL A 84 25.33 18.25 5.32
C VAL A 84 26.07 19.52 4.93
N GLY A 85 27.29 19.35 4.41
CA GLY A 85 28.09 20.45 3.90
C GLY A 85 27.44 21.10 2.67
N PRO A 86 27.82 22.36 2.34
CA PRO A 86 27.33 22.99 1.12
C PRO A 86 27.73 22.16 -0.11
N MET A 87 26.88 22.23 -1.14
CA MET A 87 27.15 21.58 -2.42
C MET A 87 28.53 21.99 -2.96
N PRO A 88 29.38 21.04 -3.39
CA PRO A 88 30.71 21.33 -3.92
C PRO A 88 30.68 22.30 -5.10
N ASP A 89 31.64 23.23 -5.14
CA ASP A 89 31.64 24.36 -6.09
C ASP A 89 31.59 23.93 -7.55
N HIS A 90 32.36 22.90 -7.92
CA HIS A 90 32.38 22.36 -9.28
C HIS A 90 31.04 21.76 -9.74
N VAL A 91 30.18 21.33 -8.80
CA VAL A 91 28.83 20.82 -9.10
C VAL A 91 27.88 21.99 -9.33
N ARG A 92 28.00 23.03 -8.49
CA ARG A 92 27.23 24.26 -8.58
C ARG A 92 27.43 24.96 -9.92
N GLU A 93 28.68 25.12 -10.34
CA GLU A 93 29.02 25.75 -11.63
C GLU A 93 28.46 24.98 -12.83
N LYS A 94 28.50 23.63 -12.78
CA LYS A 94 27.92 22.78 -13.83
C LYS A 94 26.41 22.90 -13.90
N LEU A 95 25.73 22.91 -12.75
CA LEU A 95 24.27 23.10 -12.68
C LEU A 95 23.87 24.48 -13.18
N ASP A 96 24.55 25.53 -12.74
CA ASP A 96 24.30 26.90 -13.19
C ASP A 96 24.49 27.04 -14.70
N ALA A 97 25.49 26.37 -15.29
CA ALA A 97 25.70 26.35 -16.74
C ALA A 97 24.57 25.63 -17.50
N ILE A 98 23.97 24.59 -16.92
CA ILE A 98 22.83 23.87 -17.49
C ILE A 98 21.56 24.71 -17.40
N PHE A 99 21.26 25.28 -16.22
CA PHE A 99 20.08 26.12 -16.02
C PHE A 99 20.12 27.41 -16.84
N LYS A 100 21.31 28.03 -17.00
CA LYS A 100 21.49 29.18 -17.89
C LYS A 100 21.20 28.84 -19.36
N LYS A 101 21.49 27.62 -19.80
CA LYS A 101 21.17 27.17 -21.17
C LYS A 101 19.68 26.89 -21.35
N ALA A 102 19.02 26.31 -20.35
CA ALA A 102 17.59 26.00 -20.41
C ALA A 102 16.69 27.25 -20.33
N ARG A 103 17.11 28.27 -19.57
CA ARG A 103 16.33 29.50 -19.34
C ARG A 103 16.35 30.49 -20.51
N VAL A 104 17.25 30.31 -21.48
CA VAL A 104 17.38 31.20 -22.65
C VAL A 104 16.41 30.83 -23.78
N THR A 105 15.74 29.68 -23.71
CA THR A 105 14.84 29.19 -24.77
C THR A 105 13.37 29.62 -24.64
N GLU A 106 12.97 30.38 -23.62
CA GLU A 106 11.56 30.79 -23.40
C GLU A 106 11.23 32.21 -23.91
N ASP A 107 12.15 32.94 -24.55
CA ASP A 107 11.94 34.36 -24.92
C ASP A 107 12.24 34.69 -26.41
N GLU A 108 12.09 33.73 -27.33
CA GLU A 108 12.08 34.01 -28.78
C GLU A 108 11.06 33.11 -29.53
N SER A 109 9.77 33.48 -29.50
CA SER A 109 8.78 33.33 -30.60
C SER A 109 7.42 33.94 -30.25
#